data_AF-A0A965KD23-F1
#
_entry.id   AF-A0A965KD23-F1
#
_cell.length_a   1.000
_cell.length_b   1.000
_cell.length_c   1.000
_cell.angle_alpha   90.00
_cell.angle_beta   90.00
_cell.angle_gamma   90.00
#
_symmetry.space_group_name_H-M   'P 1'
#
loop_
_entity.id
_entity.type
_entity.pdbx_description
1 polymer ?
#
loop_
_entity_poly.entity_id
_entity_poly.type
_entity_poly.pdbx_seq_one_letter_code
_entity_poly.pdbx_strand_id
1 'polypeptide(L)'
;MSYTLAPLPYAHNALEPHIDQATMEIHHGKHHNAYVTNLNAALAKETGFAAPADVNALIADLSKVPESIRTAVRNNAGGHANHTFFWNILSPNGGGEPVG
;
A
#
# COMPACT_ATOMS: atom_id res chain seq x y z
N MET A 1 -13.51 -1.87 -10.50
CA MET A 1 -12.29 -2.58 -10.06
C MET A 1 -11.93 -2.07 -8.67
N SER A 2 -11.34 -2.90 -7.80
CA SER A 2 -10.96 -2.51 -6.44
C SER A 2 -9.52 -2.93 -6.15
N TYR A 3 -8.75 -2.06 -5.51
CA TYR A 3 -7.44 -2.42 -4.96
C TYR A 3 -7.60 -3.42 -3.83
N THR A 4 -6.59 -4.25 -3.61
CA THR A 4 -6.61 -5.31 -2.59
C THR A 4 -5.36 -5.26 -1.72
N LEU A 5 -5.50 -5.70 -0.47
CA LEU A 5 -4.36 -5.92 0.41
C LEU A 5 -3.74 -7.27 0.08
N ALA A 6 -2.60 -7.27 -0.61
CA ALA A 6 -1.84 -8.48 -0.85
C ALA A 6 -1.35 -9.09 0.48
N PRO A 7 -1.31 -10.43 0.61
CA PRO A 7 -0.71 -11.07 1.78
C PRO A 7 0.78 -10.69 1.89
N LEU A 8 1.32 -10.70 3.11
CA LEU A 8 2.76 -10.55 3.30
C LEU A 8 3.51 -11.70 2.58
N PRO A 9 4.69 -11.42 2.00
CA PRO A 9 5.51 -12.46 1.35
C PRO A 9 6.20 -13.41 2.34
N TYR A 10 6.03 -13.17 3.65
CA TYR A 10 6.60 -13.96 4.75
C TYR A 10 5.66 -13.92 5.97
N ALA A 11 5.91 -14.77 6.97
CA ALA A 11 5.12 -14.81 8.20
C ALA A 11 5.30 -13.52 9.04
N HIS A 12 4.31 -13.17 9.86
CA HIS A 12 4.34 -11.93 10.65
C HIS A 12 5.51 -11.83 11.63
N ASN A 13 6.04 -12.94 12.12
CA ASN A 13 7.19 -12.99 13.02
C ASN A 13 8.53 -13.18 12.29
N ALA A 14 8.54 -13.24 10.95
CA ALA A 14 9.72 -13.61 10.19
C ALA A 14 10.84 -12.53 10.18
N LEU A 15 10.56 -11.33 10.72
CA LEU A 15 11.52 -10.23 10.80
C LEU A 15 12.05 -10.02 12.24
N GLU A 16 11.69 -10.87 13.19
CA GLU A 16 12.28 -10.82 14.52
C GLU A 16 13.79 -11.15 14.49
N PRO A 17 14.62 -10.51 15.35
CA PRO A 17 14.24 -9.58 16.42
C PRO A 17 14.19 -8.11 15.97
N HIS A 18 14.24 -7.83 14.67
CA HIS A 18 14.37 -6.46 14.15
C HIS A 18 13.03 -5.73 14.04
N ILE A 19 11.95 -6.45 13.71
CA ILE A 19 10.57 -5.97 13.76
C ILE A 19 9.72 -7.06 14.42
N ASP A 20 9.00 -6.71 15.47
CA ASP A 20 8.20 -7.66 16.26
C ASP A 20 6.89 -8.06 15.54
N GLN A 21 6.39 -9.27 15.86
CA GLN A 21 5.17 -9.81 15.26
C GLN A 21 3.95 -8.89 15.45
N ALA A 22 3.76 -8.29 16.63
CA ALA A 22 2.59 -7.47 16.91
C ALA A 22 2.56 -6.21 16.04
N THR A 23 3.72 -5.58 15.84
CA THR A 23 3.89 -4.49 14.88
C THR A 23 3.54 -4.94 13.47
N MET A 24 4.03 -6.09 13.01
CA MET A 24 3.74 -6.59 11.66
C MET A 24 2.25 -6.85 11.42
N GLU A 25 1.56 -7.48 12.37
CA GLU A 25 0.11 -7.74 12.30
C GLU A 25 -0.72 -6.45 12.25
N ILE A 26 -0.35 -5.45 13.06
CA ILE A 26 -1.05 -4.17 13.10
C ILE A 26 -0.72 -3.34 11.85
N HIS A 27 0.54 -3.24 11.47
CA HIS A 27 1.01 -2.38 10.39
C HIS A 27 0.52 -2.88 9.02
N HIS A 28 0.57 -4.19 8.75
CA HIS A 28 -0.01 -4.77 7.53
C HIS A 28 -1.54 -4.91 7.64
N GLY A 29 -2.03 -5.61 8.67
CA GLY A 29 -3.44 -6.00 8.77
C GLY A 29 -4.40 -4.86 9.10
N LYS A 30 -3.94 -3.78 9.73
CA LYS A 30 -4.77 -2.61 10.07
C LYS A 30 -4.38 -1.37 9.29
N HIS A 31 -3.14 -0.91 9.38
CA HIS A 31 -2.74 0.37 8.76
C HIS A 31 -2.76 0.29 7.24
N HIS A 32 -2.08 -0.69 6.64
CA HIS A 32 -2.12 -0.88 5.19
C HIS A 32 -3.54 -1.18 4.69
N ASN A 33 -4.29 -2.02 5.40
CA ASN A 33 -5.69 -2.31 5.08
C ASN A 33 -6.59 -1.06 5.08
N ALA A 34 -6.38 -0.14 6.03
CA ALA A 34 -7.14 1.10 6.10
C ALA A 34 -6.90 1.98 4.86
N TYR A 35 -5.67 2.07 4.36
CA TYR A 35 -5.38 2.79 3.11
C TYR A 35 -6.10 2.15 1.91
N VAL A 36 -6.04 0.83 1.76
CA VAL A 36 -6.75 0.12 0.67
C VAL A 36 -8.26 0.36 0.76
N THR A 37 -8.84 0.22 1.95
CA THR A 37 -10.27 0.42 2.20
C THR A 37 -10.72 1.84 1.85
N ASN A 38 -10.00 2.85 2.34
CA ASN A 38 -10.33 4.25 2.12
C ASN A 38 -10.08 4.68 0.67
N LEU A 39 -9.08 4.13 -0.01
CA LEU A 39 -8.85 4.36 -1.43
C LEU A 39 -10.04 3.88 -2.26
N ASN A 40 -10.49 2.64 -2.04
CA ASN A 40 -11.65 2.08 -2.72
C ASN A 40 -12.92 2.89 -2.44
N ALA A 41 -13.12 3.34 -1.18
CA ALA A 41 -14.24 4.20 -0.82
C ALA A 41 -14.21 5.58 -1.48
N ALA A 42 -13.02 6.16 -1.69
CA ALA A 42 -12.88 7.43 -2.41
C ALA A 42 -13.21 7.27 -3.90
N LEU A 43 -12.72 6.22 -4.55
CA LEU A 43 -12.95 5.95 -5.97
C LEU A 43 -14.42 5.62 -6.26
N ALA A 44 -15.12 4.97 -5.33
CA ALA A 44 -16.55 4.69 -5.45
C ALA A 44 -17.42 5.96 -5.54
N LYS A 45 -16.91 7.13 -5.10
CA LYS A 45 -17.62 8.41 -5.21
C LYS A 45 -17.57 9.03 -6.60
N GLU A 46 -16.65 8.59 -7.47
CA GLU A 46 -16.41 9.13 -8.82
C GLU A 46 -16.47 8.01 -9.85
N THR A 47 -17.68 7.49 -10.11
CA THR A 47 -17.89 6.32 -11.00
C THR A 47 -17.49 6.56 -12.45
N GLY A 48 -17.36 7.82 -12.88
CA GLY A 48 -16.86 8.20 -14.21
C GLY A 48 -15.34 8.21 -14.35
N PHE A 49 -14.59 8.11 -13.23
CA PHE A 49 -13.14 8.08 -13.25
C PHE A 49 -12.61 6.64 -13.36
N ALA A 50 -12.02 6.32 -14.51
CA ALA A 50 -11.35 5.04 -14.73
C ALA A 50 -9.95 5.05 -14.10
N ALA A 51 -9.86 4.74 -12.81
CA ALA A 51 -8.58 4.58 -12.13
C ALA A 51 -7.75 3.42 -12.76
N PRO A 52 -6.43 3.59 -12.95
CA PRO A 52 -5.55 2.50 -13.40
C PRO A 52 -5.56 1.32 -12.42
N ALA A 53 -5.41 0.09 -12.92
CA ALA A 53 -5.32 -1.08 -12.05
C ALA A 53 -4.08 -1.05 -11.12
N ASP A 54 -2.96 -0.50 -11.63
CA ASP A 54 -1.74 -0.30 -10.86
C ASP A 54 -1.81 1.00 -10.05
N VAL A 55 -1.60 0.89 -8.73
CA VAL A 55 -1.60 2.04 -7.83
C VAL A 55 -0.46 3.01 -8.14
N ASN A 56 0.67 2.52 -8.65
CA ASN A 56 1.81 3.39 -9.02
C ASN A 56 1.44 4.28 -10.21
N ALA A 57 0.75 3.73 -11.21
CA ALA A 57 0.23 4.51 -12.33
C ALA A 57 -0.81 5.56 -11.88
N LEU A 58 -1.62 5.26 -10.86
CA LEU A 58 -2.56 6.23 -10.29
C LEU A 58 -1.84 7.40 -9.59
N ILE A 59 -0.80 7.13 -8.79
CA ILE A 59 -0.07 8.19 -8.05
C ILE A 59 0.96 8.93 -8.91
N ALA A 60 1.35 8.38 -10.07
CA ALA A 60 2.29 9.00 -11.00
C ALA A 60 1.75 10.32 -11.60
N ASP A 61 0.43 10.49 -11.68
CA ASP A 61 -0.20 11.71 -12.21
C ASP A 61 -1.55 12.00 -11.54
N LEU A 62 -1.49 12.60 -10.35
CA LEU A 62 -2.68 12.99 -9.58
C LEU A 62 -3.49 14.12 -10.22
N SER A 63 -2.97 14.80 -11.25
CA SER A 63 -3.72 15.86 -11.93
C SER A 63 -4.94 15.31 -12.69
N LYS A 64 -4.85 14.04 -13.15
CA LYS A 64 -5.93 13.30 -13.80
C LYS A 64 -7.02 12.84 -12.84
N VAL A 65 -6.75 12.83 -11.54
CA VAL A 65 -7.73 12.46 -10.52
C VAL A 65 -8.70 13.63 -10.30
N PRO A 66 -10.03 13.37 -10.28
CA PRO A 66 -11.02 14.41 -10.01
C PRO A 66 -10.72 15.15 -8.70
N GLU A 67 -10.84 16.48 -8.73
CA GLU A 67 -10.45 17.34 -7.62
C GLU A 67 -11.17 16.99 -6.31
N SER A 68 -12.46 16.62 -6.40
CA SER A 68 -13.33 16.17 -5.31
C SER A 68 -12.74 15.03 -4.47
N ILE A 69 -11.94 14.14 -5.08
CA ILE A 69 -11.34 12.97 -4.42
C ILE A 69 -9.82 13.00 -4.40
N ARG A 70 -9.18 13.96 -5.07
CA ARG A 70 -7.73 13.98 -5.32
C ARG A 70 -6.90 13.85 -4.04
N THR A 71 -7.26 14.57 -2.98
CA THR A 71 -6.55 14.48 -1.69
C THR A 71 -6.72 13.12 -1.03
N ALA A 72 -7.93 12.55 -1.06
CA ALA A 72 -8.19 11.23 -0.51
C ALA A 72 -7.43 10.15 -1.29
N VAL A 73 -7.40 10.24 -2.63
CA VAL A 73 -6.61 9.35 -3.49
C VAL A 73 -5.13 9.53 -3.21
N ARG A 74 -4.58 10.74 -3.18
CA ARG A 74 -3.17 11.01 -2.86
C ARG A 74 -2.74 10.30 -1.57
N ASN A 75 -3.50 10.48 -0.49
CA ASN A 75 -3.12 9.96 0.81
C ASN A 75 -3.25 8.44 0.89
N ASN A 76 -4.34 7.87 0.35
CA ASN A 76 -4.63 6.44 0.49
C ASN A 76 -3.98 5.59 -0.59
N ALA A 77 -3.91 6.05 -1.84
CA ALA A 77 -3.11 5.39 -2.89
C ALA A 77 -1.62 5.51 -2.58
N GLY A 78 -1.15 6.66 -2.10
CA GLY A 78 0.23 6.80 -1.61
C GLY A 78 0.52 5.86 -0.44
N GLY A 79 -0.38 5.77 0.55
CA GLY A 79 -0.29 4.81 1.64
C GLY A 79 -0.19 3.36 1.13
N HIS A 80 -1.07 2.96 0.22
CA HIS A 80 -1.05 1.62 -0.38
C HIS A 80 0.23 1.33 -1.17
N ALA A 81 0.69 2.27 -2.00
CA ALA A 81 1.93 2.12 -2.77
C ALA A 81 3.16 2.01 -1.86
N ASN A 82 3.27 2.89 -0.86
CA ASN A 82 4.40 2.90 0.07
C ASN A 82 4.49 1.61 0.89
N HIS A 83 3.36 1.10 1.39
CA HIS A 83 3.37 -0.13 2.18
C HIS A 83 3.59 -1.36 1.30
N THR A 84 2.99 -1.41 0.12
CA THR A 84 3.28 -2.47 -0.87
C THR A 84 4.76 -2.52 -1.18
N PHE A 85 5.41 -1.37 -1.41
CA PHE A 85 6.86 -1.30 -1.59
C PHE A 85 7.61 -1.78 -0.33
N PHE A 86 7.26 -1.25 0.84
CA PHE A 86 7.93 -1.56 2.11
C PHE A 86 7.99 -3.06 2.41
N TRP A 87 6.90 -3.79 2.22
CA TRP A 87 6.88 -5.24 2.47
C TRP A 87 7.72 -6.05 1.48
N ASN A 88 7.93 -5.54 0.27
CA ASN A 88 8.67 -6.24 -0.78
C ASN A 88 10.18 -5.96 -0.74
N ILE A 89 10.63 -4.93 -0.03
CA ILE A 89 12.06 -4.64 0.16
C ILE A 89 12.66 -5.25 1.42
N LEU A 90 11.82 -5.79 2.30
CA LEU A 90 12.23 -6.49 3.51
C LEU A 90 12.37 -7.99 3.25
N SER A 91 13.24 -8.66 3.99
CA SER A 91 13.47 -10.10 3.86
C SER A 91 13.89 -10.70 5.20
N PRO A 92 13.35 -11.88 5.59
CA PRO A 92 13.81 -12.65 6.74
C PRO A 92 15.30 -13.05 6.64
N ASN A 93 15.80 -13.19 5.42
CA ASN A 93 17.18 -13.57 5.11
C ASN A 93 17.94 -12.42 4.43
N GLY A 94 17.49 -11.18 4.63
CA GLY A 94 18.14 -9.98 4.10
C GLY A 94 19.24 -9.43 5.01
N GLY A 95 19.66 -8.19 4.73
CA GLY A 95 20.75 -7.53 5.45
C GLY A 95 22.12 -7.77 4.83
N GLY A 96 23.17 -7.45 5.59
CA GLY A 96 24.55 -7.42 5.08
C GLY A 96 24.83 -6.17 4.23
N GLU A 97 25.93 -6.20 3.49
CA GLU A 97 26.32 -5.12 2.56
C GLU A 97 25.58 -5.26 1.22
N PRO A 98 25.28 -4.13 0.52
CA PRO A 98 24.69 -4.18 -0.81
C PRO A 98 25.54 -4.99 -1.81
N VAL A 99 24.87 -5.83 -2.60
CA VAL A 99 25.47 -6.57 -3.73
C VAL A 99 24.77 -6.18 -5.03
N GLY A 100 25.54 -6.05 -6.12
CA GLY A 100 25.07 -5.62 -7.44
C GLY A 100 24.53 -6.74 -8.31
#